data_AF-A0A7X9HQE9-F1
#
_entry.id   AF-A0A7X9HQE9-F1
#
_cell.length_a   1.000
_cell.length_b   1.000
_cell.length_c   1.000
_cell.angle_alpha   90.00
_cell.angle_beta   90.00
_cell.angle_gamma   90.00
#
_symmetry.space_group_name_H-M   'P 1'
#
loop_
_entity.id
_entity.type
_entity.pdbx_description
1 polymer ?
#
loop_
_entity_poly.entity_id
_entity_poly.type
_entity_poly.pdbx_seq_one_letter_code
_entity_poly.pdbx_strand_id
1 'polypeptide(L)'
;MAVKEFKGLRVNYLIIFLSGLVLLITGILVFLLIVRNIYGSYEIKEILPTKKNLQLLSSEEKSGRAAILYSKYTENMLPSGSTWLKDNVDTWKKFVKGARMEFDVISDQDIELGQHLNYKVVILPGSKSLSDRQMVQLKKYLENGGSIFVSGGPATFSDEGKWRGWEFFTEVFGMKFNREIKPEESYKVHTLRGNLPITAGIPTGYTLKIATWDRPIYAEVLEPRTTQVSFWYDFRREAGLVR
;
A
#
# COMPACT_ATOMS: atom_id res chain seq x y z
N MET A 1 62.53 37.01 -8.86
CA MET A 1 61.11 36.61 -8.80
C MET A 1 61.08 35.16 -8.31
N ALA A 2 60.79 34.91 -7.03
CA ALA A 2 60.79 33.57 -6.47
C ALA A 2 59.43 32.91 -6.74
N VAL A 3 59.40 31.88 -7.59
CA VAL A 3 58.20 31.07 -7.82
C VAL A 3 58.04 30.15 -6.61
N LYS A 4 56.99 30.39 -5.81
CA LYS A 4 56.59 29.48 -4.73
C LYS A 4 56.10 28.17 -5.36
N GLU A 5 56.88 27.09 -5.23
CA GLU A 5 56.40 25.74 -5.53
C GLU A 5 55.28 25.35 -4.56
N PHE A 6 54.07 25.21 -5.07
CA PHE A 6 52.98 24.58 -4.35
C PHE A 6 53.30 23.08 -4.22
N LYS A 7 53.66 22.63 -3.02
CA LYS A 7 53.75 21.20 -2.69
C LYS A 7 52.36 20.58 -2.83
N GLY A 8 52.09 19.96 -3.99
CA GLY A 8 50.91 19.13 -4.19
C GLY A 8 50.90 17.96 -3.20
N LEU A 9 49.73 17.69 -2.61
CA LEU A 9 49.52 16.51 -1.79
C LEU A 9 49.85 15.25 -2.60
N ARG A 10 50.86 14.48 -2.18
CA ARG A 10 51.12 13.16 -2.74
C ARG A 10 50.01 12.21 -2.29
N VAL A 11 49.08 11.91 -3.19
CA VAL A 11 47.98 10.99 -2.94
C VAL A 11 48.56 9.57 -2.78
N ASN A 12 48.53 9.04 -1.56
CA ASN A 12 48.86 7.65 -1.26
C ASN A 12 47.54 6.84 -1.18
N TYR A 13 47.58 5.55 -1.51
CA TYR A 13 46.45 4.62 -1.41
C TYR A 13 45.76 4.66 -0.04
N LEU A 14 46.51 4.91 1.04
CA LEU A 14 45.97 5.07 2.39
C LEU A 14 45.03 6.30 2.52
N ILE A 15 45.36 7.41 1.85
CA ILE A 15 44.52 8.62 1.85
C ILE A 15 43.23 8.39 1.06
N ILE A 16 43.32 7.67 -0.07
CA ILE A 16 42.14 7.29 -0.88
C ILE A 16 41.22 6.36 -0.09
N PHE A 17 41.80 5.38 0.61
CA PHE A 17 41.03 4.44 1.43
C PHE A 17 40.33 5.15 2.60
N LEU A 18 41.05 6.02 3.33
CA LEU A 18 40.48 6.78 4.45
C LEU A 18 39.41 7.76 3.98
N SER A 19 39.62 8.48 2.88
CA SER A 19 38.61 9.40 2.35
C SER A 19 37.36 8.65 1.88
N GLY A 20 37.53 7.49 1.23
CA GLY A 20 36.43 6.60 0.86
C GLY A 20 35.66 6.08 2.08
N LEU A 21 36.36 5.69 3.15
CA LEU A 21 35.74 5.24 4.40
C LEU A 21 34.93 6.36 5.06
N VAL A 22 35.47 7.58 5.11
CA VAL A 22 34.77 8.76 5.65
C VAL A 22 33.51 9.06 4.84
N LEU A 23 33.58 9.01 3.50
CA LEU A 23 32.41 9.21 2.64
C LEU A 23 31.35 8.12 2.86
N LEU A 24 31.76 6.87 3.00
CA LEU A 24 30.86 5.74 3.26
C LEU A 24 30.16 5.88 4.62
N ILE A 25 30.92 6.22 5.68
CA ILE A 25 30.35 6.46 7.02
C ILE A 25 29.37 7.63 6.97
N THR A 26 29.73 8.72 6.29
CA THR A 26 28.86 9.91 6.16
C THR A 26 27.58 9.55 5.40
N GLY A 27 27.68 8.77 4.32
CA GLY A 27 26.52 8.28 3.57
C GLY A 27 25.59 7.41 4.42
N ILE A 28 26.15 6.50 5.22
CA ILE A 28 25.38 5.68 6.16
C ILE A 28 24.67 6.56 7.20
N LEU A 29 25.35 7.57 7.75
CA LEU A 29 24.75 8.49 8.72
C LEU A 29 23.59 9.29 8.11
N VAL A 30 23.76 9.82 6.89
CA VAL A 30 22.70 10.52 6.16
C VAL A 30 21.51 9.58 5.92
N PHE A 31 21.77 8.36 5.49
CA PHE A 31 20.71 7.34 5.34
C PHE A 31 19.96 7.09 6.65
N LEU A 32 20.67 6.90 7.77
CA LEU A 32 20.05 6.69 9.08
C LEU A 32 19.23 7.89 9.55
N LEU A 33 19.68 9.11 9.26
CA LEU A 33 18.93 10.34 9.56
C LEU A 33 17.65 10.45 8.72
N ILE A 34 17.71 10.09 7.43
CA ILE A 34 16.53 10.03 6.55
C ILE A 34 15.54 9.00 7.09
N VAL A 35 16.00 7.79 7.42
CA VAL A 35 15.15 6.74 7.99
C VAL A 35 14.53 7.21 9.31
N ARG A 36 15.27 7.93 10.15
CA ARG A 36 14.75 8.46 11.43
C ARG A 36 13.68 9.51 11.22
N ASN A 37 13.85 10.35 10.21
CA ASN A 37 12.87 11.35 9.85
C ASN A 37 11.58 10.74 9.28
N ILE A 38 11.70 9.63 8.52
CA ILE A 38 10.54 8.95 7.90
C ILE A 38 9.81 8.06 8.90
N TYR A 39 10.53 7.27 9.70
CA TYR A 39 9.98 6.19 10.53
C TYR A 39 9.92 6.53 12.03
N GLY A 40 10.46 7.67 12.47
CA GLY A 40 10.49 8.06 13.87
C GLY A 40 11.64 7.43 14.67
N SER A 41 11.45 7.27 15.98
CA SER A 41 12.42 6.61 16.86
C SER A 41 12.44 5.10 16.61
N TYR A 42 13.61 4.56 16.27
CA TYR A 42 13.82 3.13 16.06
C TYR A 42 15.03 2.65 16.86
N GLU A 43 15.09 1.35 17.13
CA GLU A 43 16.32 0.72 17.60
C GLU A 43 17.20 0.28 16.40
N ILE A 44 18.52 0.42 16.50
CA ILE A 44 19.44 0.05 15.41
C ILE A 44 19.25 -1.42 14.98
N LYS A 45 18.83 -2.30 15.90
CA LYS A 45 18.54 -3.71 15.64
C LYS A 45 17.34 -3.93 14.71
N GLU A 46 16.41 -2.98 14.64
CA GLU A 46 15.22 -3.05 13.78
C GLU A 46 15.56 -2.78 12.30
N ILE A 47 16.65 -2.03 12.05
CA ILE A 47 17.11 -1.68 10.71
C ILE A 47 18.23 -2.61 10.22
N LEU A 48 19.03 -3.16 11.14
CA LEU A 48 20.12 -4.03 10.76
C LEU A 48 19.60 -5.29 10.04
N PRO A 49 20.10 -5.59 8.82
CA PRO A 49 19.69 -6.77 8.11
C PRO A 49 20.06 -8.03 8.90
N THR A 50 19.05 -8.80 9.32
CA THR A 50 19.26 -10.12 9.91
C THR A 50 19.58 -11.15 8.83
N LYS A 51 20.21 -12.28 9.19
CA LYS A 51 20.45 -13.39 8.24
C LYS A 51 19.15 -13.87 7.57
N LYS A 52 18.02 -13.82 8.28
CA LYS A 52 16.68 -14.11 7.74
C LYS A 52 16.23 -13.07 6.71
N ASN A 53 16.48 -11.77 6.96
CA ASN A 53 16.16 -10.68 6.02
C ASN A 53 17.07 -10.69 4.79
N LEU A 54 18.34 -11.11 4.95
CA LEU A 54 19.28 -11.27 3.85
C LEU A 54 18.96 -12.51 3.00
N GLN A 55 18.51 -13.60 3.63
CA GLN A 55 17.97 -14.75 2.91
C GLN A 55 16.75 -14.36 2.07
N LEU A 56 15.86 -13.48 2.56
CA LEU A 56 14.74 -12.95 1.76
C LEU A 56 15.19 -12.16 0.52
N LEU A 57 16.38 -11.54 0.55
CA LEU A 57 16.97 -10.82 -0.58
C LEU A 57 17.77 -11.72 -1.52
N SER A 58 18.38 -12.80 -1.00
CA SER A 58 19.21 -13.73 -1.76
C SER A 58 18.46 -14.96 -2.29
N SER A 59 17.22 -15.19 -1.84
CA SER A 59 16.38 -16.27 -2.35
C SER A 59 15.74 -15.82 -3.66
N GLU A 60 16.23 -16.31 -4.78
CA GLU A 60 15.48 -16.35 -6.05
C GLU A 60 14.12 -17.09 -5.93
N GLU A 61 13.85 -17.70 -4.76
CA GLU A 61 12.75 -18.63 -4.51
C GLU A 61 11.44 -18.06 -3.96
N LYS A 62 11.26 -16.75 -3.78
CA LYS A 62 9.91 -16.21 -3.49
C LYS A 62 9.63 -14.92 -4.24
N SER A 63 9.29 -15.04 -5.53
CA SER A 63 8.09 -14.33 -6.00
C SER A 63 6.99 -14.68 -5.00
N GLY A 64 6.58 -13.73 -4.17
CA GLY A 64 5.55 -14.03 -3.19
C GLY A 64 4.28 -14.39 -3.90
N ARG A 65 3.66 -15.52 -3.53
CA ARG A 65 2.31 -15.80 -4.02
C ARG A 65 1.35 -14.77 -3.44
N ALA A 66 0.49 -14.24 -4.29
CA ALA A 66 -0.67 -13.49 -3.87
C ALA A 66 -1.85 -14.45 -3.66
N ALA A 67 -2.68 -14.18 -2.66
CA ALA A 67 -4.01 -14.77 -2.59
C ALA A 67 -5.04 -13.76 -3.10
N ILE A 68 -5.96 -14.19 -3.96
CA ILE A 68 -7.08 -13.37 -4.40
C ILE A 68 -8.35 -14.00 -3.85
N LEU A 69 -9.05 -13.29 -2.96
CA LEU A 69 -10.30 -13.79 -2.40
C LEU A 69 -11.43 -13.76 -3.43
N TYR A 70 -12.05 -14.92 -3.67
CA TYR A 70 -13.40 -14.99 -4.22
C TYR A 70 -14.40 -15.15 -3.06
N SER A 71 -15.02 -14.05 -2.65
CA SER A 71 -15.95 -14.06 -1.51
C SER A 71 -17.35 -14.52 -1.93
N LYS A 72 -17.69 -15.76 -1.61
CA LYS A 72 -19.04 -16.31 -1.80
C LYS A 72 -20.06 -15.56 -0.95
N TYR A 73 -19.69 -15.08 0.23
CA TYR A 73 -20.56 -14.24 1.05
C TYR A 73 -20.95 -12.95 0.34
N THR A 74 -19.97 -12.28 -0.28
CA THR A 74 -20.24 -11.09 -1.10
C THR A 74 -21.09 -11.44 -2.32
N GLU A 75 -20.81 -12.54 -3.01
CA GLU A 75 -21.59 -12.99 -4.16
C GLU A 75 -23.07 -13.22 -3.80
N ASN A 76 -23.33 -13.86 -2.67
CA ASN A 76 -24.69 -14.18 -2.21
C ASN A 76 -25.50 -12.92 -1.83
N MET A 77 -24.83 -11.81 -1.51
CA MET A 77 -25.47 -10.53 -1.21
C MET A 77 -25.90 -9.79 -2.49
N LEU A 78 -25.28 -10.09 -3.63
CA LEU A 78 -25.58 -9.41 -4.88
C LEU A 78 -26.87 -9.93 -5.52
N PRO A 79 -27.53 -9.12 -6.38
CA PRO A 79 -28.67 -9.60 -7.16
C PRO A 79 -28.33 -10.86 -7.96
N SER A 80 -29.29 -11.78 -8.06
CA SER A 80 -29.11 -13.01 -8.83
C SER A 80 -28.65 -12.70 -10.27
N GLY A 81 -27.59 -13.38 -10.71
CA GLY A 81 -26.97 -13.16 -12.02
C GLY A 81 -25.96 -12.01 -12.10
N SER A 82 -25.69 -11.30 -10.99
CA SER A 82 -24.65 -10.26 -10.97
C SER A 82 -23.26 -10.85 -11.25
N THR A 83 -22.54 -10.29 -12.21
CA THR A 83 -21.14 -10.63 -12.51
C THR A 83 -20.15 -9.74 -11.76
N TRP A 84 -20.62 -8.75 -11.01
CA TRP A 84 -19.79 -7.68 -10.46
C TRP A 84 -18.58 -8.19 -9.66
N LEU A 85 -18.78 -9.16 -8.76
CA LEU A 85 -17.67 -9.73 -7.99
C LEU A 85 -16.68 -10.48 -8.90
N LYS A 86 -17.19 -11.31 -9.80
CA LYS A 86 -16.38 -12.08 -10.75
C LYS A 86 -15.53 -11.16 -11.62
N ASP A 87 -16.12 -10.08 -12.13
CA ASP A 87 -15.42 -9.09 -12.97
C ASP A 87 -14.30 -8.38 -12.18
N ASN A 88 -14.53 -8.07 -10.89
CA ASN A 88 -13.50 -7.52 -10.01
C ASN A 88 -12.36 -8.53 -9.78
N VAL A 89 -12.69 -9.78 -9.45
CA VAL A 89 -11.69 -10.84 -9.25
C VAL A 89 -10.89 -11.07 -10.53
N ASP A 90 -11.54 -11.17 -11.69
CA ASP A 90 -10.88 -11.40 -12.97
C ASP A 90 -9.98 -10.23 -13.40
N THR A 91 -10.35 -8.99 -13.04
CA THR A 91 -9.49 -7.81 -13.20
C THR A 91 -8.21 -7.95 -12.37
N TRP A 92 -8.34 -8.35 -11.10
CA TRP A 92 -7.18 -8.59 -10.25
C TRP A 92 -6.30 -9.75 -10.74
N LYS A 93 -6.89 -10.86 -11.20
CA LYS A 93 -6.13 -11.95 -11.84
C LYS A 93 -5.26 -11.45 -12.99
N LYS A 94 -5.84 -10.63 -13.88
CA LYS A 94 -5.11 -10.04 -15.01
C LYS A 94 -4.00 -9.11 -14.53
N PHE A 95 -4.27 -8.27 -13.54
CA PHE A 95 -3.30 -7.34 -12.98
C PHE A 95 -2.10 -8.06 -12.35
N VAL A 96 -2.35 -9.02 -11.46
CA VAL A 96 -1.31 -9.79 -10.76
C VAL A 96 -0.48 -10.62 -11.75
N LYS A 97 -1.13 -11.23 -12.76
CA LYS A 97 -0.44 -11.92 -13.85
C LYS A 97 0.45 -10.97 -14.66
N GLY A 98 -0.05 -9.77 -14.98
CA GLY A 98 0.71 -8.74 -15.68
C GLY A 98 1.95 -8.28 -14.91
N ALA A 99 1.85 -8.27 -13.57
CA ALA A 99 2.97 -7.99 -12.66
C ALA A 99 3.94 -9.19 -12.48
N ARG A 100 3.74 -10.30 -13.20
CA ARG A 100 4.56 -11.53 -13.15
C ARG A 100 4.64 -12.15 -11.75
N MET A 101 3.56 -12.01 -10.97
CA MET A 101 3.43 -12.60 -9.64
C MET A 101 2.54 -13.85 -9.71
N GLU A 102 2.95 -14.93 -9.05
CA GLU A 102 2.11 -16.11 -8.90
C GLU A 102 0.93 -15.78 -7.96
N PHE A 103 -0.23 -16.39 -8.21
CA PHE A 103 -1.38 -16.20 -7.34
C PHE A 103 -2.28 -17.43 -7.30
N ASP A 104 -2.96 -17.58 -6.17
CA ASP A 104 -4.02 -18.55 -5.96
C ASP A 104 -5.33 -17.80 -5.71
N VAL A 105 -6.45 -18.33 -6.22
CA VAL A 105 -7.78 -17.85 -5.86
C VAL A 105 -8.24 -18.65 -4.65
N ILE A 106 -8.48 -17.96 -3.54
CA ILE A 106 -8.87 -18.58 -2.29
C ILE A 106 -10.34 -18.30 -1.98
N SER A 107 -10.95 -19.17 -1.20
CA SER A 107 -12.34 -19.09 -0.74
C SER A 107 -12.45 -18.40 0.62
N ASP A 108 -13.68 -18.11 1.05
CA ASP A 108 -13.93 -17.60 2.40
C ASP A 108 -13.41 -18.56 3.47
N GLN A 109 -13.66 -19.86 3.30
CA GLN A 109 -13.23 -20.91 4.24
C GLN A 109 -11.71 -20.97 4.40
N ASP A 110 -10.94 -20.72 3.34
CA ASP A 110 -9.48 -20.73 3.39
C ASP A 110 -8.95 -19.64 4.32
N ILE A 111 -9.54 -18.44 4.27
CA ILE A 111 -9.20 -17.35 5.21
C ILE A 111 -9.58 -17.75 6.63
N GLU A 112 -10.78 -18.27 6.79
CA GLU A 112 -11.29 -18.62 8.10
C GLU A 112 -10.48 -19.73 8.80
N LEU A 113 -9.95 -20.68 8.02
CA LEU A 113 -9.04 -21.74 8.47
C LEU A 113 -7.58 -21.27 8.62
N GLY A 114 -7.26 -20.02 8.26
CA GLY A 114 -5.91 -19.48 8.39
C GLY A 114 -4.94 -19.94 7.28
N GLN A 115 -5.45 -20.46 6.17
CA GLN A 115 -4.61 -20.94 5.06
C GLN A 115 -3.97 -19.78 4.28
N HIS A 116 -4.51 -18.57 4.42
CA HIS A 116 -3.98 -17.34 3.81
C HIS A 116 -2.69 -16.80 4.46
N LEU A 117 -2.26 -17.35 5.61
CA LEU A 117 -1.13 -16.83 6.38
C LEU A 117 0.22 -16.91 5.66
N ASN A 118 0.36 -17.80 4.68
CA ASN A 118 1.62 -18.05 3.97
C ASN A 118 1.81 -17.18 2.71
N TYR A 119 0.80 -16.41 2.31
CA TYR A 119 0.89 -15.52 1.16
C TYR A 119 1.61 -14.23 1.53
N LYS A 120 2.26 -13.58 0.55
CA LYS A 120 2.89 -12.26 0.80
C LYS A 120 1.85 -11.13 0.81
N VAL A 121 0.81 -11.29 -0.01
CA VAL A 121 -0.29 -10.33 -0.12
C VAL A 121 -1.61 -11.08 -0.27
N VAL A 122 -2.62 -10.61 0.47
CA VAL A 122 -4.01 -11.06 0.32
C VAL A 122 -4.78 -9.92 -0.32
N ILE A 123 -5.35 -10.16 -1.49
CA ILE A 123 -6.14 -9.21 -2.24
C ILE A 123 -7.61 -9.50 -1.95
N LEU A 124 -8.38 -8.45 -1.60
CA LEU A 124 -9.81 -8.49 -1.33
C LEU A 124 -10.56 -7.66 -2.40
N PRO A 125 -10.90 -8.27 -3.55
CA PRO A 125 -11.60 -7.60 -4.64
C PRO A 125 -13.07 -7.35 -4.29
N GLY A 126 -13.39 -6.15 -3.82
CA GLY A 126 -14.79 -5.79 -3.58
C GLY A 126 -15.47 -6.64 -2.52
N SER A 127 -14.71 -7.22 -1.58
CA SER A 127 -15.19 -8.17 -0.57
C SER A 127 -16.00 -7.47 0.52
N LYS A 128 -17.23 -7.05 0.18
CA LYS A 128 -18.13 -6.27 1.04
C LYS A 128 -18.59 -7.05 2.26
N SER A 129 -18.81 -8.35 2.09
CA SER A 129 -19.33 -9.24 3.12
C SER A 129 -18.24 -10.19 3.59
N LEU A 130 -17.97 -10.22 4.89
CA LEU A 130 -17.00 -11.09 5.54
C LEU A 130 -17.54 -11.59 6.89
N SER A 131 -17.21 -12.82 7.27
CA SER A 131 -17.54 -13.39 8.57
C SER A 131 -16.65 -12.82 9.69
N ASP A 132 -17.08 -12.97 10.94
CA ASP A 132 -16.26 -12.54 12.10
C ASP A 132 -14.94 -13.31 12.18
N ARG A 133 -14.98 -14.60 11.81
CA ARG A 133 -13.80 -15.46 11.76
C ARG A 133 -12.81 -14.98 10.69
N GLN A 134 -13.29 -14.58 9.51
CA GLN A 134 -12.44 -13.98 8.48
C GLN A 134 -11.77 -12.69 8.97
N MET A 135 -12.53 -11.79 9.59
CA MET A 135 -11.98 -10.52 10.08
C MET A 135 -10.87 -10.73 11.11
N VAL A 136 -11.07 -11.63 12.09
CA VAL A 136 -10.05 -11.97 13.09
C VAL A 136 -8.79 -12.54 12.42
N GLN A 137 -8.96 -13.45 11.48
CA GLN A 137 -7.85 -14.08 10.75
C GLN A 137 -7.09 -13.10 9.87
N LEU A 138 -7.77 -12.13 9.25
CA LEU A 138 -7.14 -11.07 8.46
C LEU A 138 -6.35 -10.08 9.34
N LYS A 139 -6.90 -9.69 10.50
CA LYS A 139 -6.18 -8.86 11.48
C LYS A 139 -4.94 -9.56 12.00
N LYS A 140 -5.05 -10.84 12.38
CA LYS A 140 -3.90 -11.67 12.79
C LYS A 140 -2.84 -11.78 11.69
N TYR A 141 -3.26 -11.91 10.43
CA TYR A 141 -2.34 -11.95 9.29
C TYR A 141 -1.54 -10.65 9.15
N LEU A 142 -2.20 -9.49 9.29
CA LEU A 142 -1.54 -8.17 9.30
C LEU A 142 -0.57 -8.02 10.48
N GLU A 143 -0.99 -8.42 11.69
CA GLU A 143 -0.13 -8.39 12.90
C GLU A 143 1.15 -9.22 12.73
N ASN A 144 1.09 -10.31 11.95
CA ASN A 144 2.24 -11.15 11.63
C ASN A 144 3.10 -10.60 10.47
N GLY A 145 2.85 -9.38 10.00
CA GLY A 145 3.59 -8.73 8.91
C GLY A 145 3.07 -9.07 7.50
N GLY A 146 1.89 -9.69 7.40
CA GLY A 146 1.19 -9.88 6.15
C GLY A 146 0.71 -8.55 5.56
N SER A 147 0.49 -8.51 4.24
CA SER A 147 -0.05 -7.33 3.55
C SER A 147 -1.42 -7.62 2.94
N ILE A 148 -2.35 -6.69 3.06
CA ILE A 148 -3.68 -6.77 2.42
C ILE A 148 -3.82 -5.67 1.39
N PHE A 149 -4.34 -6.01 0.21
CA PHE A 149 -4.76 -5.04 -0.81
C PHE A 149 -6.27 -5.08 -0.96
N VAL A 150 -6.94 -3.94 -0.91
CA VAL A 150 -8.40 -3.88 -1.02
C VAL A 150 -8.84 -2.93 -2.13
N SER A 151 -9.86 -3.36 -2.89
CA SER A 151 -10.64 -2.48 -3.75
C SER A 151 -12.11 -2.47 -3.29
N GLY A 152 -12.73 -1.29 -3.16
CA GLY A 152 -14.10 -1.15 -2.65
C GLY A 152 -14.17 -1.05 -1.12
N GLY A 153 -15.36 -1.26 -0.55
CA GLY A 153 -15.61 -1.19 0.90
C GLY A 153 -15.58 -2.57 1.56
N PRO A 154 -14.45 -3.01 2.16
CA PRO A 154 -14.32 -4.35 2.72
C PRO A 154 -15.09 -4.50 4.03
N ALA A 155 -15.63 -5.69 4.29
CA ALA A 155 -16.25 -6.06 5.58
C ALA A 155 -17.31 -5.06 6.10
N THR A 156 -18.04 -4.41 5.18
CA THR A 156 -19.15 -3.51 5.52
C THR A 156 -20.44 -4.25 5.85
N PHE A 157 -20.49 -5.54 5.50
CA PHE A 157 -21.57 -6.47 5.78
C PHE A 157 -21.03 -7.74 6.46
N SER A 158 -21.89 -8.39 7.24
CA SER A 158 -21.70 -9.75 7.72
C SER A 158 -21.80 -10.77 6.59
N ASP A 159 -21.37 -12.00 6.86
CA ASP A 159 -21.57 -13.19 6.03
C ASP A 159 -23.05 -13.50 5.74
N GLU A 160 -23.96 -13.05 6.61
CA GLU A 160 -25.42 -13.11 6.40
C GLU A 160 -25.98 -11.89 5.63
N GLY A 161 -25.13 -10.96 5.19
CA GLY A 161 -25.56 -9.75 4.46
C GLY A 161 -26.18 -8.66 5.33
N LYS A 162 -26.06 -8.74 6.67
CA LYS A 162 -26.44 -7.65 7.59
C LYS A 162 -25.39 -6.54 7.57
N TRP A 163 -25.83 -5.28 7.49
CA TRP A 163 -24.95 -4.11 7.57
C TRP A 163 -24.20 -4.05 8.90
N ARG A 164 -22.88 -3.84 8.84
CA ARG A 164 -21.97 -3.76 10.00
C ARG A 164 -21.27 -2.41 10.16
N GLY A 165 -21.36 -1.53 9.16
CA GLY A 165 -20.67 -0.25 9.22
C GLY A 165 -19.22 -0.34 8.77
N TRP A 166 -18.36 0.53 9.30
CA TRP A 166 -17.01 0.79 8.78
C TRP A 166 -15.89 0.45 9.77
N GLU A 167 -16.18 -0.33 10.81
CA GLU A 167 -15.23 -0.64 11.89
C GLU A 167 -13.95 -1.31 11.37
N PHE A 168 -14.09 -2.35 10.53
CA PHE A 168 -12.94 -3.01 9.90
C PHE A 168 -12.10 -2.05 9.06
N PHE A 169 -12.74 -1.19 8.29
CA PHE A 169 -12.06 -0.17 7.49
C PHE A 169 -11.25 0.79 8.37
N THR A 170 -11.81 1.20 9.50
CA THR A 170 -11.13 2.07 10.46
C THR A 170 -9.96 1.39 11.15
N GLU A 171 -10.15 0.18 11.68
CA GLU A 171 -9.09 -0.51 12.41
C GLU A 171 -7.93 -0.93 11.49
N VAL A 172 -8.24 -1.48 10.32
CA VAL A 172 -7.20 -2.01 9.42
C VAL A 172 -6.41 -0.89 8.74
N PHE A 173 -7.10 0.15 8.25
CA PHE A 173 -6.46 1.20 7.44
C PHE A 173 -6.18 2.49 8.20
N GLY A 174 -6.60 2.64 9.46
CA GLY A 174 -6.43 3.88 10.22
C GLY A 174 -7.16 5.06 9.58
N MET A 175 -8.30 4.80 8.92
CA MET A 175 -9.10 5.78 8.20
C MET A 175 -10.55 5.79 8.67
N LYS A 176 -11.13 6.98 8.79
CA LYS A 176 -12.54 7.14 9.17
C LYS A 176 -13.40 7.37 7.95
N PHE A 177 -14.47 6.59 7.79
CA PHE A 177 -15.53 6.95 6.86
C PHE A 177 -16.19 8.27 7.29
N ASN A 178 -16.29 9.22 6.35
CA ASN A 178 -16.95 10.50 6.59
C ASN A 178 -18.35 10.53 5.97
N ARG A 179 -18.44 10.39 4.64
CA ARG A 179 -19.70 10.38 3.90
C ARG A 179 -19.51 9.83 2.48
N GLU A 180 -20.60 9.37 1.87
CA GLU A 180 -20.65 9.07 0.44
C GLU A 180 -20.70 10.36 -0.40
N ILE A 181 -20.07 10.32 -1.57
CA ILE A 181 -20.26 11.28 -2.65
C ILE A 181 -21.54 10.90 -3.37
N LYS A 182 -22.55 11.78 -3.28
CA LYS A 182 -23.83 11.60 -3.96
C LYS A 182 -23.63 11.72 -5.48
N PRO A 183 -24.42 10.99 -6.29
CA PRO A 183 -24.36 11.04 -7.75
C PRO A 183 -25.09 12.28 -8.31
N GLU A 184 -24.78 13.46 -7.79
CA GLU A 184 -25.34 14.74 -8.24
C GLU A 184 -24.67 15.20 -9.55
N GLU A 185 -23.37 14.96 -9.67
CA GLU A 185 -22.56 15.18 -10.88
C GLU A 185 -22.16 13.82 -11.46
N SER A 186 -21.88 13.69 -12.76
CA SER A 186 -21.52 12.41 -13.38
C SER A 186 -20.14 11.86 -12.95
N TYR A 187 -19.22 12.74 -12.57
CA TYR A 187 -17.91 12.38 -12.03
C TYR A 187 -17.46 13.40 -11.01
N LYS A 188 -16.55 12.98 -10.13
CA LYS A 188 -15.78 13.86 -9.26
C LYS A 188 -14.30 13.73 -9.56
N VAL A 189 -13.58 14.84 -9.47
CA VAL A 189 -12.13 14.85 -9.66
C VAL A 189 -11.44 14.33 -8.41
N HIS A 190 -10.55 13.37 -8.62
CA HIS A 190 -9.69 12.79 -7.60
C HIS A 190 -8.23 13.03 -8.00
N THR A 191 -7.51 13.79 -7.20
CA THR A 191 -6.15 14.23 -7.53
C THR A 191 -5.14 13.38 -6.80
N LEU A 192 -4.15 12.87 -7.53
CA LEU A 192 -3.08 12.04 -7.01
C LEU A 192 -1.89 12.89 -6.54
N ARG A 193 -1.27 12.47 -5.43
CA ARG A 193 0.01 12.99 -4.96
C ARG A 193 1.14 12.27 -5.72
N GLY A 194 2.09 13.03 -6.25
CA GLY A 194 3.29 12.45 -6.84
C GLY A 194 4.32 12.04 -5.77
N ASN A 195 5.38 11.38 -6.24
CA ASN A 195 6.58 11.06 -5.45
C ASN A 195 6.36 10.10 -4.25
N LEU A 196 5.37 9.21 -4.32
CA LEU A 196 5.22 8.08 -3.39
C LEU A 196 5.51 6.77 -4.13
N PRO A 197 5.92 5.68 -3.44
CA PRO A 197 6.20 4.41 -4.11
C PRO A 197 5.06 3.90 -5.00
N ILE A 198 3.80 4.05 -4.57
CA ILE A 198 2.61 3.62 -5.32
C ILE A 198 2.19 4.60 -6.42
N THR A 199 2.67 5.84 -6.39
CA THR A 199 2.44 6.86 -7.43
C THR A 199 3.71 7.20 -8.20
N ALA A 200 4.71 6.33 -8.15
CA ALA A 200 5.97 6.51 -8.86
C ALA A 200 5.70 6.57 -10.37
N GLY A 201 6.25 7.58 -11.05
CA GLY A 201 6.02 7.83 -12.47
C GLY A 201 4.68 8.51 -12.79
N ILE A 202 3.83 8.78 -11.80
CA ILE A 202 2.62 9.59 -11.97
C ILE A 202 2.97 11.06 -11.68
N PRO A 203 2.69 12.01 -12.60
CA PRO A 203 2.90 13.43 -12.35
C PRO A 203 2.13 13.92 -11.11
N THR A 204 2.74 14.82 -10.34
CA THR A 204 2.05 15.48 -9.23
C THR A 204 0.85 16.26 -9.75
N GLY A 205 -0.30 16.11 -9.10
CA GLY A 205 -1.53 16.75 -9.56
C GLY A 205 -2.19 16.02 -10.73
N TYR A 206 -1.83 14.75 -10.99
CA TYR A 206 -2.57 13.96 -11.97
C TYR A 206 -4.03 13.79 -11.52
N THR A 207 -4.97 14.13 -12.40
CA THR A 207 -6.40 14.11 -12.10
C THR A 207 -7.06 12.87 -12.68
N LEU A 208 -7.76 12.13 -11.83
CA LEU A 208 -8.65 11.04 -12.22
C LEU A 208 -10.09 11.54 -12.15
N LYS A 209 -10.88 11.26 -13.20
CA LYS A 209 -12.34 11.46 -13.16
C LYS A 209 -12.96 10.18 -12.64
N ILE A 210 -13.40 10.20 -11.39
CA ILE A 210 -14.05 9.05 -10.76
C ILE A 210 -15.56 9.21 -10.90
N ALA A 211 -16.21 8.21 -11.49
CA ALA A 211 -17.65 8.23 -11.65
C ALA A 211 -18.34 8.18 -10.28
N THR A 212 -19.41 8.97 -10.11
CA THR A 212 -20.10 9.11 -8.81
C THR A 212 -21.23 8.10 -8.63
N TRP A 213 -21.64 7.38 -9.68
CA TRP A 213 -22.72 6.39 -9.62
C TRP A 213 -22.37 5.20 -8.71
N ASP A 214 -21.07 4.90 -8.57
CA ASP A 214 -20.53 3.93 -7.60
C ASP A 214 -20.48 4.46 -6.15
N ARG A 215 -20.95 5.69 -5.92
CA ARG A 215 -20.99 6.37 -4.61
C ARG A 215 -19.65 6.30 -3.85
N PRO A 216 -18.56 6.83 -4.44
CA PRO A 216 -17.26 6.84 -3.78
C PRO A 216 -17.33 7.57 -2.44
N ILE A 217 -16.41 7.26 -1.53
CA ILE A 217 -16.47 7.79 -0.16
C ILE A 217 -15.43 8.90 0.08
N TYR A 218 -15.80 9.84 0.93
CA TYR A 218 -14.84 10.63 1.68
C TYR A 218 -14.35 9.83 2.88
N ALA A 219 -13.04 9.72 3.01
CA ALA A 219 -12.38 9.14 4.17
C ALA A 219 -11.36 10.14 4.72
N GLU A 220 -11.23 10.15 6.04
CA GLU A 220 -10.28 10.96 6.78
C GLU A 220 -9.18 10.06 7.35
N VAL A 221 -7.92 10.47 7.24
CA VAL A 221 -6.81 9.75 7.85
C VAL A 221 -6.78 10.06 9.35
N LEU A 222 -6.86 9.03 10.19
CA LEU A 222 -6.80 9.18 11.65
C LEU A 222 -5.40 8.92 12.20
N GLU A 223 -4.68 7.95 11.62
CA GLU A 223 -3.45 7.45 12.21
C GLU A 223 -2.20 7.90 11.42
N PRO A 224 -1.08 8.23 12.10
CA PRO A 224 0.17 8.62 11.45
C PRO A 224 0.77 7.54 10.54
N ARG A 225 0.45 6.26 10.78
CA ARG A 225 0.90 5.14 9.94
C ARG A 225 0.24 5.12 8.56
N THR A 226 -0.84 5.86 8.37
CA THR A 226 -1.62 5.85 7.14
C THR A 226 -1.19 7.00 6.24
N THR A 227 -0.66 6.64 5.06
CA THR A 227 -0.23 7.64 4.07
C THR A 227 -1.34 7.89 3.07
N GLN A 228 -1.88 9.11 3.05
CA GLN A 228 -2.79 9.55 2.01
C GLN A 228 -2.04 9.74 0.68
N VAL A 229 -2.49 9.02 -0.35
CA VAL A 229 -1.92 9.08 -1.71
C VAL A 229 -2.68 10.02 -2.65
N SER A 230 -3.89 10.43 -2.27
CA SER A 230 -4.80 11.19 -3.13
C SER A 230 -5.91 11.87 -2.35
N PHE A 231 -6.59 12.83 -2.97
CA PHE A 231 -7.63 13.63 -2.34
C PHE A 231 -8.72 14.09 -3.33
N TRP A 232 -9.91 14.38 -2.81
CA TRP A 232 -11.08 14.85 -3.57
C TRP A 232 -11.04 16.38 -3.72
N TYR A 233 -10.19 16.88 -4.62
CA TYR A 233 -10.04 18.32 -4.89
C TYR A 233 -9.59 18.55 -6.32
N ASP A 234 -10.23 19.48 -7.03
CA ASP A 234 -9.80 19.92 -8.36
C ASP A 234 -9.03 21.24 -8.27
N PHE A 235 -7.70 21.16 -8.22
CA PHE A 235 -6.84 22.34 -8.18
C PHE A 235 -6.91 23.24 -9.42
N ARG A 236 -7.54 22.79 -10.52
CA ARG A 236 -7.73 23.60 -11.74
C ARG A 236 -9.04 24.37 -11.72
N ARG A 237 -10.04 23.90 -10.97
CA ARG A 237 -11.39 24.51 -10.90
C ARG A 237 -11.62 25.25 -9.59
N GLU A 238 -11.10 24.72 -8.49
CA GLU A 238 -11.27 25.28 -7.16
C GLU A 238 -10.17 26.33 -6.95
N ALA A 239 -10.57 27.60 -6.87
CA ALA A 239 -9.67 28.75 -7.00
C ALA A 239 -8.53 28.75 -5.96
N GLY A 240 -7.30 28.58 -6.43
CA GLY A 240 -6.09 28.77 -5.64
C GLY A 240 -4.81 28.64 -6.47
N LEU A 241 -4.24 29.80 -6.85
CA LEU A 241 -2.95 30.04 -7.53
C LEU A 241 -2.94 30.42 -9.02
N VAL A 242 -4.06 30.82 -9.62
CA VAL A 242 -4.03 31.74 -10.77
C VAL A 242 -5.07 32.83 -10.57
N ARG A 243 -4.61 33.98 -10.07
CA ARG A 243 -5.11 35.30 -10.44
C ARG A 243 -3.98 36.00 -11.18
#